data_AF-A0AAW2CZK9-F1
#
_entry.id   AF-A0AAW2CZK9-F1
#
_cell.length_a   1.000
_cell.length_b   1.000
_cell.length_c   1.000
_cell.angle_alpha   90.00
_cell.angle_beta   90.00
_cell.angle_gamma   90.00
#
_symmetry.space_group_name_H-M   'P 1'
#
loop_
_entity.id
_entity.type
_entity.pdbx_description
1 polymer ?
#
loop_
_entity_poly.entity_id
_entity_poly.type
_entity_poly.pdbx_seq_one_letter_code
_entity_poly.pdbx_strand_id
1 'polypeptide(L)'
;MGGDWEAFPVHIVIGMGGQDAQSTWEPRPDHLNDPIFPQPKRSLYRGGEFGYTRLVATKEKLQLSYVGNHDGEVHDMVDILASGQLLSGSEASAADGAGAKAYAAQSKSSLLVKGAIVLVLVTFVGYVLGFISRSWRKDAT
;
A
#
# COMPACT_ATOMS: atom_id res chain seq x y z
N MET A 1 -14.06 -15.07 -14.51
CA MET A 1 -13.02 -16.01 -14.05
C MET A 1 -12.69 -15.64 -12.62
N GLY A 2 -13.37 -16.27 -11.65
CA GLY A 2 -13.05 -16.15 -10.24
C GLY A 2 -12.09 -17.27 -9.91
N GLY A 3 -10.83 -16.93 -9.65
CA GLY A 3 -9.85 -17.91 -9.16
C GLY A 3 -10.13 -18.18 -7.70
N ASP A 4 -10.10 -19.46 -7.31
CA ASP A 4 -10.16 -19.91 -5.93
C ASP A 4 -8.90 -19.40 -5.20
N TRP A 5 -8.98 -18.22 -4.59
CA TRP A 5 -7.98 -17.78 -3.63
C TRP A 5 -8.46 -18.28 -2.26
N GLU A 6 -7.69 -19.17 -1.64
CA GLU A 6 -7.98 -19.56 -0.25
C GLU A 6 -7.74 -18.35 0.65
N ALA A 7 -8.84 -17.83 1.21
CA ALA A 7 -8.87 -16.74 2.15
C ALA A 7 -8.42 -17.21 3.54
N PHE A 8 -7.11 -17.39 3.75
CA PHE A 8 -6.62 -17.74 5.08
C PHE A 8 -6.66 -16.53 6.03
N PRO A 9 -6.99 -16.75 7.32
CA PRO A 9 -7.01 -15.67 8.30
C PRO A 9 -5.60 -15.09 8.50
N VAL A 10 -5.53 -13.78 8.69
CA VAL A 10 -4.33 -13.13 9.18
C VAL A 10 -4.32 -13.20 10.71
N HIS A 11 -3.27 -13.81 11.24
CA HIS A 11 -3.06 -13.92 12.68
C HIS A 11 -2.19 -12.77 13.17
N ILE A 12 -2.63 -12.13 14.24
CA ILE A 12 -2.00 -10.92 14.78
C ILE A 12 -1.86 -11.09 16.29
N VAL A 13 -0.66 -10.85 16.78
CA VAL A 13 -0.33 -10.93 18.20
C VAL A 13 -0.27 -9.52 18.76
N ILE A 14 -1.15 -9.21 19.71
CA ILE A 14 -1.30 -7.87 20.31
C ILE A 14 -1.20 -8.01 21.84
N GLY A 15 0.00 -8.36 22.33
CA GLY A 15 0.28 -8.59 23.76
C GLY A 15 1.19 -7.56 24.41
N MET A 16 1.56 -6.52 23.68
CA MET A 16 2.61 -5.54 23.99
C MET A 16 2.03 -4.23 24.56
N GLY A 17 1.02 -4.33 25.44
CA GLY A 17 0.30 -3.18 25.99
C GLY A 17 0.98 -2.43 27.15
N GLY A 18 2.20 -2.84 27.55
CA GLY A 18 2.95 -2.22 28.65
C GLY A 18 3.37 -3.15 29.80
N GLN A 19 3.37 -4.47 29.59
CA GLN A 19 3.97 -5.42 30.54
C GLN A 19 5.49 -5.45 30.38
N ASP A 20 6.21 -5.44 31.49
CA ASP A 20 7.68 -5.42 31.58
C ASP A 20 8.34 -6.69 31.02
N ALA A 21 7.62 -7.82 31.06
CA ALA A 21 8.03 -9.06 30.45
C ALA A 21 7.58 -9.16 28.98
N GLN A 22 8.54 -9.25 28.06
CA GLN A 22 8.32 -9.49 26.63
C GLN A 22 9.03 -10.78 26.17
N SER A 23 8.53 -11.40 25.10
CA SER A 23 9.16 -12.59 24.53
C SER A 23 10.49 -12.21 23.86
N THR A 24 11.56 -12.94 24.16
CA THR A 24 12.85 -12.78 23.47
C THR A 24 12.80 -13.42 22.08
N TRP A 25 13.61 -12.90 21.16
CA TRP A 25 13.73 -13.44 19.79
C TRP A 25 14.89 -14.44 19.64
N GLU A 26 15.53 -14.79 20.74
CA GLU A 26 16.62 -15.75 20.77
C GLU A 26 16.11 -17.18 20.57
N PRO A 27 16.89 -18.06 19.92
CA PRO A 27 16.58 -19.48 19.87
C PRO A 27 16.43 -20.05 21.29
N ARG A 28 15.37 -20.82 21.50
CA ARG A 28 15.14 -21.47 22.80
C ARG A 28 16.04 -22.70 22.96
N PRO A 29 16.74 -22.87 24.11
CA PRO A 29 17.58 -24.04 24.36
C PRO A 29 16.83 -25.38 24.37
N ASP A 30 15.54 -25.37 24.66
CA ASP A 30 14.67 -26.55 24.71
C ASP A 30 13.89 -26.80 23.41
N HIS A 31 13.95 -25.87 22.45
CA HIS A 31 13.25 -25.95 21.16
C HIS A 31 14.15 -25.48 20.01
N LEU A 32 15.33 -26.12 19.85
CA LEU A 32 16.33 -25.74 18.84
C LEU A 32 15.80 -25.75 17.39
N ASN A 33 14.79 -26.56 17.11
CA ASN A 33 14.25 -26.74 15.76
C ASN A 33 13.03 -25.84 15.47
N ASP A 34 12.52 -25.11 16.46
CA ASP A 34 11.39 -24.20 16.27
C ASP A 34 11.93 -22.84 15.77
N PRO A 35 11.56 -22.41 14.56
CA PRO A 35 12.10 -21.17 14.01
C PRO A 35 11.48 -19.95 14.72
N ILE A 36 12.22 -19.38 15.66
CA ILE A 36 12.04 -18.01 16.17
C ILE A 36 12.93 -17.06 15.37
N PHE A 37 14.11 -17.56 15.01
CA PHE A 37 15.10 -16.91 14.16
C PHE A 37 15.65 -17.93 13.14
N PRO A 38 15.84 -17.54 11.86
CA PRO A 38 15.39 -16.29 11.24
C PRO A 38 13.85 -16.19 11.24
N GLN A 39 13.31 -14.98 11.00
CA GLN A 39 11.87 -14.76 10.97
C GLN A 39 11.18 -15.74 10.01
N PRO A 40 10.19 -16.53 10.46
CA PRO A 40 9.48 -17.45 9.58
C PRO A 40 8.83 -16.73 8.41
N LYS A 41 8.82 -17.33 7.21
CA LYS A 41 8.24 -16.73 5.98
C LYS A 41 6.78 -16.27 6.11
N ARG A 42 6.02 -16.86 7.04
CA ARG A 42 4.62 -16.52 7.33
C ARG A 42 4.43 -15.32 8.28
N SER A 43 5.50 -14.86 8.94
CA SER A 43 5.49 -13.67 9.78
C SER A 43 5.92 -12.49 8.91
N LEU A 44 4.98 -11.61 8.57
CA LEU A 44 5.23 -10.46 7.69
C LEU A 44 5.88 -9.30 8.44
N TYR A 45 5.42 -9.04 9.66
CA TYR A 45 5.93 -8.00 10.54
C TYR A 45 6.08 -8.53 11.97
N ARG A 46 7.06 -8.00 12.70
CA ARG A 46 7.23 -8.18 14.15
C ARG A 46 7.94 -6.95 14.73
N GLY A 47 7.52 -6.53 15.92
CA GLY A 47 8.12 -5.44 16.67
C GLY A 47 8.22 -5.79 18.15
N GLY A 48 9.16 -5.16 18.86
CA GLY A 48 9.37 -5.35 20.30
C GLY A 48 8.90 -4.18 21.15
N GLU A 49 8.23 -3.21 20.55
CA GLU A 49 7.85 -1.95 21.19
C GLU A 49 6.43 -2.02 21.76
N PHE A 50 6.15 -1.19 22.76
CA PHE A 50 4.80 -1.06 23.28
C PHE A 50 3.90 -0.31 22.31
N GLY A 51 2.68 -0.80 22.17
CA GLY A 51 1.72 -0.21 21.25
C GLY A 51 0.36 -0.90 21.29
N TYR A 52 -0.49 -0.51 20.37
CA TYR A 52 -1.83 -1.06 20.21
C TYR A 52 -2.19 -1.18 18.73
N THR A 53 -3.18 -2.03 18.45
CA THR A 53 -3.74 -2.14 17.11
C THR A 53 -5.00 -1.30 16.98
N ARG A 54 -5.10 -0.56 15.88
CA ARG A 54 -6.28 0.20 15.49
C ARG A 54 -6.93 -0.43 14.27
N LEU A 55 -8.24 -0.64 14.33
CA LEU A 55 -9.05 -1.20 13.25
C LEU A 55 -10.00 -0.14 12.71
N VAL A 56 -10.00 0.07 11.39
CA VAL A 56 -10.91 0.99 10.70
C VAL A 56 -11.59 0.25 9.55
N ALA A 57 -12.89 0.00 9.70
CA ALA A 57 -13.68 -0.73 8.71
C ALA A 57 -14.49 0.22 7.81
N THR A 58 -14.53 -0.11 6.52
CA THR A 58 -15.37 0.52 5.50
C THR A 58 -16.09 -0.58 4.72
N LYS A 59 -16.98 -0.19 3.79
CA LYS A 59 -17.63 -1.16 2.90
C LYS A 59 -16.65 -1.88 1.96
N GLU A 60 -15.49 -1.28 1.69
CA GLU A 60 -14.53 -1.76 0.69
C GLU A 60 -13.36 -2.50 1.33
N LYS A 61 -13.00 -2.17 2.57
CA LYS A 61 -11.84 -2.72 3.27
C LYS A 61 -11.91 -2.61 4.78
N LEU A 62 -11.19 -3.49 5.46
CA LEU A 62 -10.76 -3.36 6.85
C LEU A 62 -9.29 -2.95 6.86
N GLN A 63 -9.00 -1.75 7.38
CA GLN A 63 -7.64 -1.30 7.62
C GLN A 63 -7.23 -1.67 9.04
N LEU A 64 -6.03 -2.21 9.16
CA LEU A 64 -5.37 -2.52 10.41
C LEU A 64 -4.07 -1.73 10.51
N SER A 65 -3.86 -1.08 11.65
CA SER A 65 -2.64 -0.32 11.92
C SER A 65 -2.08 -0.68 13.27
N TYR A 66 -0.76 -0.85 13.37
CA TYR A 66 -0.04 -0.91 14.63
C TYR A 66 0.48 0.49 14.97
N VAL A 67 0.11 1.00 16.14
CA VAL A 67 0.47 2.34 16.62
C VAL A 67 1.40 2.20 17.82
N GLY A 68 2.56 2.86 17.75
CA GLY A 68 3.56 2.88 18.81
C GLY A 68 3.11 3.79 19.95
N ASN A 69 3.31 3.36 21.20
CA ASN A 69 3.01 4.19 22.37
C ASN A 69 4.07 5.29 22.59
N HIS A 70 5.27 5.12 22.02
CA HIS A 70 6.40 6.01 22.26
C HIS A 70 6.31 7.33 21.48
N ASP A 71 5.71 7.29 20.29
CA ASP A 71 5.54 8.45 19.40
C ASP A 71 4.07 8.69 18.99
N GLY A 72 3.20 7.69 19.15
CA GLY A 72 1.80 7.77 18.70
C GLY A 72 1.64 7.56 17.19
N GLU A 73 2.70 7.16 16.48
CA GLU A 73 2.72 7.02 15.03
C GLU A 73 2.41 5.59 14.58
N VAL A 74 2.06 5.44 13.30
CA VAL A 74 1.78 4.13 12.69
C VAL A 74 3.08 3.49 12.23
N HIS A 75 3.42 2.32 12.80
CA HIS A 75 4.64 1.57 12.50
C HIS A 75 4.42 0.39 11.55
N ASP A 76 3.18 -0.12 11.45
CA ASP A 76 2.78 -1.11 10.45
C ASP A 76 1.32 -0.89 10.03
N MET A 77 1.02 -1.18 8.76
CA MET A 77 -0.33 -1.06 8.21
C MET A 77 -0.60 -2.12 7.13
N VAL A 78 -1.79 -2.71 7.23
CA VAL A 78 -2.33 -3.58 6.20
C VAL A 78 -3.80 -3.29 5.94
N ASP A 79 -4.16 -3.25 4.66
CA ASP A 79 -5.54 -3.18 4.20
C ASP A 79 -6.00 -4.58 3.77
N ILE A 80 -7.11 -5.04 4.35
CA ILE A 80 -7.81 -6.27 3.99
C ILE A 80 -9.05 -5.87 3.19
N LEU A 81 -9.02 -6.10 1.89
CA LEU A 81 -10.14 -5.75 1.01
C LEU A 81 -11.34 -6.67 1.29
N ALA A 82 -12.55 -6.19 1.03
CA ALA A 82 -13.77 -7.00 1.12
C ALA A 82 -13.76 -8.20 0.13
N SER A 83 -12.96 -8.09 -0.94
CA SER A 83 -12.62 -9.20 -1.84
C SER A 83 -11.66 -10.22 -1.21
N GLY A 84 -11.24 -10.01 0.04
CA GLY A 84 -10.27 -10.78 0.83
C GLY A 84 -8.82 -10.72 0.34
N GLN A 85 -8.51 -9.82 -0.60
CA GLN A 85 -7.14 -9.50 -0.98
C GLN A 85 -6.48 -8.62 0.09
N LEU A 86 -5.18 -8.83 0.35
CA LEU A 86 -4.40 -8.01 1.28
C LEU A 86 -3.44 -7.08 0.54
N LEU A 87 -3.35 -5.84 1.01
CA LEU A 87 -2.39 -4.84 0.56
C LEU A 87 -1.60 -4.34 1.77
N SER A 88 -0.30 -4.61 1.81
CA SER A 88 0.61 -4.12 2.85
C SER A 88 1.33 -2.87 2.34
N GLY A 89 1.44 -1.85 3.20
CA GLY A 89 2.14 -0.61 2.88
C GLY A 89 3.37 -0.45 3.77
N SER A 90 4.56 -0.38 3.17
CA SER A 90 5.78 0.11 3.83
C SER A 90 6.41 1.19 2.95
N GLU A 91 6.56 2.42 3.45
CA GLU A 91 7.42 3.41 2.81
C GLU A 91 8.89 3.07 3.09
N ALA A 92 9.56 2.43 2.13
CA ALA A 92 11.00 2.48 1.95
C ALA A 92 11.36 2.24 0.47
N SER A 93 12.30 3.02 -0.02
CA SER A 93 12.55 3.34 -1.42
C SER A 93 13.22 2.23 -2.23
N ALA A 94 12.86 2.17 -3.52
CA ALA A 94 13.63 1.71 -4.69
C ALA A 94 14.43 0.38 -4.63
N ALA A 95 13.97 -0.63 -5.37
CA ALA A 95 14.56 -1.06 -6.66
C ALA A 95 14.12 -2.49 -7.02
N ASP A 96 13.60 -2.60 -8.25
CA ASP A 96 13.59 -3.75 -9.17
C ASP A 96 13.10 -5.14 -8.69
N GLY A 97 12.10 -5.66 -9.40
CA GLY A 97 11.58 -7.01 -9.15
C GLY A 97 10.15 -7.20 -9.63
N ALA A 98 10.01 -7.53 -10.91
CA ALA A 98 8.77 -7.78 -11.64
C ALA A 98 7.68 -8.54 -10.86
N GLY A 99 6.42 -8.12 -11.07
CA GLY A 99 5.28 -9.04 -11.00
C GLY A 99 4.19 -8.74 -9.99
N ALA A 100 3.80 -7.48 -9.77
CA ALA A 100 2.49 -7.18 -9.22
C ALA A 100 1.75 -6.29 -10.22
N LYS A 101 0.92 -6.92 -11.06
CA LYS A 101 -0.09 -6.20 -11.83
C LYS A 101 -1.00 -5.51 -10.82
N ALA A 102 -0.70 -4.24 -10.57
CA ALA A 102 -1.60 -3.28 -10.01
C ALA A 102 -2.86 -3.31 -10.87
N TYR A 103 -3.84 -4.12 -10.48
CA TYR A 103 -5.22 -3.82 -10.76
C TYR A 103 -5.51 -2.55 -9.98
N ALA A 104 -5.13 -1.44 -10.62
CA ALA A 104 -5.57 -0.12 -10.27
C ALA A 104 -7.08 -0.23 -10.16
N ALA A 105 -7.57 -0.26 -8.93
CA ALA A 105 -8.87 0.26 -8.62
C ALA A 105 -8.86 1.66 -9.23
N GLN A 106 -9.42 1.78 -10.43
CA GLN A 106 -9.54 3.04 -11.14
C GLN A 106 -10.49 3.86 -10.28
N SER A 107 -9.91 4.58 -9.33
CA SER A 107 -10.61 5.59 -8.58
C SER A 107 -11.27 6.51 -9.60
N LYS A 108 -12.56 6.76 -9.44
CA LYS A 108 -13.34 7.61 -10.36
C LYS A 108 -12.68 8.98 -10.57
N SER A 109 -11.84 9.42 -9.62
CA SER A 109 -10.98 10.60 -9.70
C SER A 109 -9.88 10.50 -10.77
N SER A 110 -9.26 9.33 -10.98
CA SER A 110 -8.22 9.16 -12.02
C SER A 110 -8.78 9.33 -13.44
N LEU A 111 -10.00 8.88 -13.68
CA LEU A 111 -10.70 9.05 -14.96
C LEU A 111 -11.00 10.54 -15.25
N LEU A 112 -11.45 11.29 -14.24
CA LEU A 112 -11.71 12.74 -14.37
C LEU A 112 -10.42 13.52 -14.64
N VAL A 113 -9.35 13.22 -13.92
CA VAL A 113 -8.03 13.87 -14.11
C VAL A 113 -7.46 13.57 -15.50
N LYS A 114 -7.55 12.31 -15.96
CA LYS A 114 -7.14 11.95 -17.32
C LYS A 114 -7.95 12.69 -18.40
N GLY A 115 -9.27 12.80 -18.21
CA GLY A 115 -10.13 13.54 -19.14
C GLY A 115 -9.76 15.02 -19.23
N ALA A 116 -9.50 15.67 -18.08
CA ALA A 116 -9.10 17.08 -18.04
C ALA A 116 -7.76 17.33 -18.75
N ILE A 117 -6.77 16.45 -18.55
CA ILE A 117 -5.46 16.57 -19.20
C ILE A 117 -5.58 16.45 -20.73
N VAL A 118 -6.37 15.49 -21.23
CA VAL A 118 -6.59 15.33 -22.67
C VAL A 118 -7.27 16.57 -23.26
N LEU A 119 -8.24 17.15 -22.56
CA LEU A 119 -8.95 18.35 -23.04
C LEU A 119 -8.03 19.57 -23.10
N VAL A 120 -7.14 19.74 -22.12
CA VAL A 120 -6.12 20.82 -22.14
C VAL A 120 -5.11 20.61 -23.26
N LEU A 121 -4.65 19.37 -23.50
CA LEU A 121 -3.71 19.07 -24.58
C LEU A 121 -4.31 19.35 -25.95
N VAL A 122 -5.55 18.93 -26.20
CA VAL A 122 -6.23 19.15 -27.48
C VAL A 122 -6.41 20.65 -27.76
N THR A 123 -6.84 21.42 -26.76
CA THR A 123 -7.03 22.87 -26.91
C THR A 123 -5.70 23.59 -27.14
N PHE A 124 -4.65 23.24 -26.40
CA PHE A 124 -3.32 23.82 -26.57
C PHE A 124 -2.72 23.54 -27.94
N VAL A 125 -2.73 22.28 -28.39
CA VAL A 125 -2.19 21.90 -29.71
C VAL A 125 -2.96 22.58 -30.84
N GLY A 126 -4.31 22.61 -30.74
CA GLY A 126 -5.15 23.32 -31.71
C GLY A 126 -4.84 24.81 -31.78
N TYR A 127 -4.63 25.46 -30.64
CA TYR A 127 -4.25 26.88 -30.56
C TYR A 127 -2.90 27.15 -31.23
N VAL A 128 -1.87 26.36 -30.92
CA VAL A 128 -0.51 26.54 -31.48
C VAL A 128 -0.51 26.34 -32.99
N LEU A 129 -1.15 25.27 -33.49
CA LEU A 129 -1.24 25.00 -34.93
C LEU A 129 -2.04 26.08 -35.68
N GLY A 130 -3.12 26.56 -35.07
CA GLY A 130 -3.91 27.67 -35.62
C GLY A 130 -3.13 28.99 -35.64
N PHE A 131 -2.33 29.26 -34.60
CA PHE A 131 -1.49 30.44 -34.51
C PHE A 131 -0.39 30.45 -35.60
N ILE A 132 0.31 29.32 -35.78
CA ILE A 132 1.34 29.17 -36.82
C ILE A 132 0.72 29.28 -38.22
N SER A 133 -0.43 28.64 -38.47
CA SER A 133 -1.13 28.75 -39.75
C SER A 133 -1.57 30.18 -40.07
N ARG A 134 -1.91 30.97 -39.03
CA ARG A 134 -2.29 32.38 -39.20
C ARG A 134 -1.08 33.28 -39.44
N SER A 135 0.09 33.02 -38.85
CA SER A 135 1.29 33.81 -39.11
C SER A 135 1.80 33.60 -40.53
N TRP A 136 1.80 32.36 -41.01
CA TRP A 136 2.27 32.04 -42.37
C TRP A 136 1.38 32.61 -43.49
N ARG A 137 0.09 32.85 -43.20
CA ARG A 137 -0.82 33.53 -44.14
C ARG A 137 -0.60 35.05 -44.22
N LYS A 138 0.11 35.66 -43.27
CA LYS A 138 0.40 37.10 -43.28
C LYS A 138 1.69 37.44 -44.02
N ASP A 139 2.58 36.46 -44.21
CA ASP A 139 3.86 36.61 -44.91
C ASP A 139 3.74 36.33 -46.43
N ALA A 140 2.53 36.00 -46.92
CA ALA A 140 2.24 35.65 -48.32
C ALA A 140 1.50 36.76 -49.10
N THR A 141 1.64 38.03 -48.69
CA THR A 141 1.10 39.21 -49.40
C THR A 141 2.15 40.30 -49.53
#